data_AF-A0A846M315-F1
#
_entry.id   AF-A0A846M315-F1
#
_cell.length_a   1.000
_cell.length_b   1.000
_cell.length_c   1.000
_cell.angle_alpha   90.00
_cell.angle_beta   90.00
_cell.angle_gamma   90.00
#
_symmetry.space_group_name_H-M   'P 1'
#
loop_
_entity.id
_entity.type
_entity.pdbx_description
1 polymer ?
#
loop_
_entity_poly.entity_id
_entity_poly.type
_entity_poly.pdbx_seq_one_letter_code
_entity_poly.pdbx_strand_id
1 'polypeptide(L)'
;MSGLSYRAQTIEAAGTIVHDLPIDSYGAADLDALSGQRIPLIVGRDVLRIIDVEVDFIGDRVRWLKKQQDTDFRADFTLPLQGERAAFPSIDLTLEGRQRVRALLDLGSDTPITVAADYAREHGLLYERIQSSPVSIGLEGVLTNIAFSLRTVQIGEIELHDVPVHAVENWKLAEPISLGWPLFHSFHMILSLGRKSLQAAVDRHILASEIQRDRLGISGRREEKKLVFSHVAQGSPAWQAGLRVNDAVVSVDGRSISRNYPIPG
;
A
#
# COMPACT_ATOMS: atom_id res chain seq x y z
N MET A 1 15.38 -15.90 4.84
CA MET A 1 14.81 -15.75 6.19
C MET A 1 14.59 -17.13 6.78
N SER A 2 15.28 -17.50 7.87
CA SER A 2 14.98 -18.73 8.63
C SER A 2 13.85 -18.42 9.61
N GLY A 3 12.69 -19.04 9.43
CA GLY A 3 11.55 -18.93 10.34
C GLY A 3 11.37 -20.21 11.14
N LEU A 4 10.82 -20.09 12.35
CA LEU A 4 10.24 -21.23 13.07
C LEU A 4 8.75 -21.28 12.73
N SER A 5 8.29 -22.45 12.29
CA SER A 5 6.87 -22.70 12.00
C SER A 5 6.25 -23.51 13.13
N TYR A 6 5.13 -23.04 13.66
CA TYR A 6 4.31 -23.76 14.64
C TYR A 6 2.91 -23.96 14.09
N ARG A 7 2.42 -25.19 14.09
CA ARG A 7 1.04 -25.51 13.68
C ARG A 7 0.13 -25.46 14.90
N ALA A 8 -0.62 -24.37 15.02
CA ALA A 8 -1.59 -24.23 16.08
C ALA A 8 -2.87 -25.00 15.74
N GLN A 9 -3.25 -25.97 16.58
CA GLN A 9 -4.52 -26.68 16.44
C GLN A 9 -5.72 -25.72 16.59
N THR A 10 -5.58 -24.72 17.46
CA THR A 10 -6.59 -23.70 17.67
C THR A 10 -5.90 -22.38 18.03
N ILE A 11 -6.36 -21.30 17.40
CA ILE A 11 -6.03 -19.91 17.73
C ILE A 11 -7.34 -19.22 18.08
N GLU A 12 -7.40 -18.61 19.25
CA GLU A 12 -8.53 -17.80 19.65
C GLU A 12 -8.09 -16.35 19.86
N ALA A 13 -8.76 -15.43 19.17
CA ALA A 13 -8.53 -14.00 19.32
C ALA A 13 -9.88 -13.28 19.30
N ALA A 14 -10.19 -12.55 20.38
CA ALA A 14 -11.44 -11.78 20.51
C ALA A 14 -12.71 -12.58 20.17
N GLY A 15 -12.79 -13.84 20.61
CA GLY A 15 -13.93 -14.75 20.35
C GLY A 15 -14.00 -15.31 18.92
N THR A 16 -13.03 -14.99 18.06
CA THR A 16 -12.84 -15.66 16.77
C THR A 16 -11.93 -16.86 16.97
N ILE A 17 -12.42 -18.03 16.57
CA ILE A 17 -11.68 -19.28 16.66
C ILE A 17 -11.25 -19.69 15.26
N VAL A 18 -9.95 -19.92 15.09
CA VAL A 18 -9.34 -20.44 13.88
C VAL A 18 -8.67 -21.77 14.20
N HIS A 19 -8.87 -22.78 13.35
CA HIS A 19 -8.32 -24.12 13.55
C HIS A 19 -7.22 -24.42 12.53
N ASP A 20 -6.26 -25.25 12.95
CA ASP A 20 -5.19 -25.82 12.11
C ASP A 20 -4.42 -24.80 11.23
N LEU A 21 -4.01 -23.68 11.83
CA LEU A 21 -3.29 -22.61 11.14
C LEU A 21 -1.77 -22.68 11.44
N PRO A 22 -0.90 -22.64 10.42
CA PRO A 22 0.51 -22.38 10.64
C PRO A 22 0.72 -20.94 11.13
N ILE A 23 1.56 -20.80 12.15
CA ILE A 23 2.10 -19.52 12.61
C ILE A 23 3.60 -19.56 12.33
N ASP A 24 4.06 -18.64 11.52
CA ASP A 24 5.48 -18.50 11.22
C ASP A 24 6.03 -17.30 11.98
N SER A 25 7.12 -17.52 12.71
CA SER A 25 7.88 -16.46 13.38
C SER A 25 9.12 -16.16 12.57
N TYR A 26 9.20 -14.95 12.04
CA TYR A 26 10.37 -14.43 11.34
C TYR A 26 11.01 -13.31 12.17
N GLY A 27 12.35 -13.27 12.17
CA GLY A 27 13.05 -12.08 12.62
C GLY A 27 12.77 -10.94 11.64
N ALA A 28 11.88 -10.02 12.01
CA ALA A 28 11.54 -8.86 11.18
C ALA A 28 12.55 -7.71 11.32
N ALA A 29 13.64 -7.87 12.08
CA ALA A 29 14.58 -6.79 12.39
C ALA A 29 15.17 -6.11 11.14
N ASP A 30 15.47 -6.87 10.08
CA ASP A 30 15.97 -6.31 8.83
C ASP A 30 14.88 -5.52 8.09
N LEU A 31 13.64 -6.02 8.09
CA LEU A 31 12.49 -5.30 7.53
C LEU A 31 12.16 -4.05 8.33
N ASP A 32 12.18 -4.12 9.66
CA ASP A 32 11.96 -2.99 10.56
C ASP A 32 13.04 -1.92 10.39
N ALA A 33 14.30 -2.32 10.23
CA ALA A 33 15.43 -1.41 10.02
C ALA A 33 15.36 -0.72 8.65
N LEU A 34 14.83 -1.40 7.64
CA LEU A 34 14.69 -0.86 6.29
C LEU A 34 13.43 -0.02 6.14
N SER A 35 12.27 -0.46 6.65
CA SER A 35 11.00 0.28 6.58
C SER A 35 10.93 1.45 7.57
N GLY A 36 11.78 1.45 8.60
CA GLY A 36 11.71 2.41 9.71
C GLY A 36 10.48 2.23 10.61
N GLN A 37 9.70 1.17 10.40
CA GLN A 37 8.50 0.84 11.16
C GLN A 37 8.60 -0.58 11.70
N ARG A 38 8.23 -0.76 12.97
CA ARG A 38 8.12 -2.09 13.56
C ARG A 38 6.87 -2.78 12.99
N ILE A 39 7.01 -3.95 12.38
CA ILE A 39 5.88 -4.77 11.91
C ILE A 39 5.58 -5.85 12.96
N PRO A 40 4.62 -5.63 13.88
CA PRO A 40 4.38 -6.58 14.97
C PRO A 40 3.67 -7.87 14.52
N LEU A 41 2.87 -7.79 13.45
CA LEU A 41 2.03 -8.89 12.96
C LEU A 41 1.68 -8.68 11.50
N ILE A 42 1.73 -9.76 10.71
CA ILE A 42 1.15 -9.83 9.37
C ILE A 42 -0.01 -10.82 9.42
N VAL A 43 -1.21 -10.37 9.07
CA VAL A 43 -2.40 -11.23 8.99
C VAL A 43 -2.60 -11.66 7.55
N GLY A 44 -2.31 -12.93 7.28
CA GLY A 44 -2.42 -13.52 5.96
C GLY A 44 -3.86 -13.88 5.56
N ARG A 45 -4.01 -14.24 4.28
CA ARG A 45 -5.27 -14.62 3.67
C ARG A 45 -5.99 -15.77 4.37
N ASP A 46 -5.26 -16.69 4.98
CA ASP A 46 -5.86 -17.87 5.63
C ASP A 46 -6.75 -17.47 6.81
N VAL A 47 -6.36 -16.43 7.54
CA VAL A 47 -7.21 -15.80 8.56
C VAL A 47 -8.31 -14.95 7.91
N LEU A 48 -7.97 -14.13 6.91
CA LEU A 48 -8.92 -13.24 6.23
C LEU A 48 -10.04 -13.97 5.45
N ARG A 49 -9.92 -15.29 5.23
CA ARG A 49 -10.99 -16.12 4.66
C ARG A 49 -12.07 -16.51 5.68
N ILE A 50 -11.74 -16.40 6.97
CA ILE A 50 -12.59 -16.83 8.08
C ILE A 50 -13.34 -15.62 8.68
N ILE A 51 -12.73 -14.44 8.64
CA ILE A 51 -13.31 -13.19 9.12
C ILE A 51 -13.64 -12.22 7.98
N ASP A 52 -14.53 -11.27 8.26
CA ASP A 52 -14.66 -10.06 7.46
C ASP A 52 -13.83 -8.95 8.15
N VAL A 53 -13.22 -8.04 7.38
CA VAL A 53 -12.39 -6.95 7.93
C VAL A 53 -13.04 -5.62 7.60
N GLU A 54 -13.40 -4.87 8.65
CA GLU A 54 -13.81 -3.47 8.54
C GLU A 54 -12.58 -2.57 8.72
N VAL A 55 -12.33 -1.68 7.77
CA VAL A 55 -11.27 -0.67 7.84
C VAL A 55 -11.91 0.71 7.71
N ASP A 56 -11.82 1.48 8.78
CA ASP A 56 -12.23 2.88 8.85
C ASP A 56 -10.95 3.73 8.88
N PHE A 57 -10.50 4.16 7.68
CA PHE A 57 -9.29 4.98 7.55
C PHE A 57 -9.47 6.38 8.16
N ILE A 58 -10.70 6.86 8.27
CA ILE A 58 -11.03 8.20 8.76
C ILE A 58 -11.01 8.21 10.29
N GLY A 59 -11.62 7.20 10.89
CA GLY A 59 -11.63 6.96 12.32
C GLY A 59 -10.39 6.24 12.87
N ASP A 60 -9.38 5.99 12.01
CA ASP A 60 -8.14 5.27 12.33
C ASP A 60 -8.39 3.94 13.06
N ARG A 61 -9.23 3.09 12.47
CA ARG A 61 -9.71 1.86 13.12
C ARG A 61 -9.81 0.69 12.15
N VAL A 62 -9.34 -0.48 12.61
CA VAL A 62 -9.58 -1.77 11.97
C VAL A 62 -10.35 -2.68 12.92
N ARG A 63 -11.40 -3.36 12.44
CA ARG A 63 -12.19 -4.32 13.21
C ARG A 63 -12.28 -5.66 12.51
N TRP A 64 -12.18 -6.70 13.32
CA TRP A 64 -12.45 -8.07 12.91
C TRP A 64 -13.94 -8.32 13.13
N LEU A 65 -14.63 -8.69 12.06
CA LEU A 65 -16.04 -9.00 12.10
C LEU A 65 -16.23 -10.50 11.93
N LYS A 66 -17.17 -11.06 12.70
CA LYS A 66 -17.57 -12.44 12.46
C LYS A 66 -18.16 -12.53 11.06
N LYS A 67 -17.84 -13.60 10.34
CA LYS A 67 -18.36 -13.82 9.00
C LYS A 67 -19.88 -13.71 8.99
N GLN A 68 -20.40 -12.90 8.07
CA GLN A 68 -21.82 -12.61 7.94
C GLN A 68 -22.49 -11.93 9.15
N GLN A 69 -21.72 -11.27 10.02
CA GLN A 69 -22.29 -10.41 11.02
C GLN A 69 -23.05 -9.26 10.34
N ASP A 70 -24.31 -9.08 10.69
CA ASP A 70 -25.03 -7.88 10.30
C ASP A 70 -24.40 -6.68 11.01
N THR A 71 -24.13 -5.65 10.22
CA THR A 71 -23.55 -4.40 10.69
C THR A 71 -24.47 -3.26 10.27
N ASP A 72 -24.46 -2.16 11.02
CA ASP A 72 -25.15 -0.92 10.62
C ASP A 72 -24.41 -0.18 9.48
N PHE A 73 -23.41 -0.82 8.86
CA PHE A 73 -22.62 -0.26 7.79
C PHE A 73 -23.48 -0.03 6.54
N ARG A 74 -23.50 1.21 6.06
CA ARG A 74 -24.22 1.60 4.86
C ARG A 74 -23.22 1.89 3.75
N ALA A 75 -23.06 0.93 2.85
CA ALA A 75 -22.19 1.08 1.70
C ALA A 75 -22.82 2.03 0.67
N ASP A 76 -22.01 2.90 0.09
CA ASP A 76 -22.36 3.66 -1.11
C ASP A 76 -22.33 2.74 -2.35
N PHE A 77 -21.38 1.80 -2.39
CA PHE A 77 -21.28 0.79 -3.45
C PHE A 77 -20.63 -0.50 -2.96
N THR A 78 -20.75 -1.54 -3.78
CA THR A 78 -20.13 -2.85 -3.56
C THR A 78 -19.36 -3.28 -4.80
N LEU A 79 -18.08 -3.62 -4.64
CA LEU A 79 -17.26 -4.18 -5.70
C LEU A 79 -17.18 -5.71 -5.54
N PRO A 80 -17.38 -6.47 -6.62
CA PRO A 80 -17.12 -7.90 -6.60
C PRO A 80 -15.61 -8.16 -6.56
N LEU A 81 -15.19 -9.01 -5.62
CA LEU A 81 -13.82 -9.53 -5.59
C LEU A 81 -13.70 -10.70 -6.58
N GLN A 82 -12.58 -10.72 -7.28
CA GLN A 82 -12.23 -11.78 -8.22
C GLN A 82 -10.96 -12.49 -7.77
N GLY A 83 -10.53 -13.51 -8.54
CA GLY A 83 -9.25 -14.16 -8.33
C GLY A 83 -9.26 -15.32 -7.31
N GLU A 84 -10.36 -16.07 -7.18
CA GLU A 84 -10.46 -17.21 -6.24
C GLU A 84 -9.34 -18.27 -6.37
N ARG A 85 -8.75 -18.39 -7.56
CA ARG A 85 -7.60 -19.29 -7.86
C ARG A 85 -6.24 -18.58 -7.81
N ALA A 86 -6.21 -17.25 -7.75
CA ALA A 86 -5.00 -16.46 -7.62
C ALA A 86 -4.58 -16.35 -6.13
N ALA A 87 -3.32 -16.02 -5.87
CA ALA A 87 -2.83 -15.84 -4.51
C ALA A 87 -3.48 -14.66 -3.76
N PHE A 88 -4.06 -13.69 -4.48
CA PHE A 88 -4.56 -12.43 -3.94
C PHE A 88 -5.96 -12.09 -4.48
N PRO A 89 -6.85 -11.49 -3.67
CA PRO A 89 -8.11 -10.94 -4.15
C PRO A 89 -7.85 -9.80 -5.12
N SER A 90 -8.73 -9.64 -6.10
CA SER A 90 -8.60 -8.57 -7.11
C SER A 90 -9.92 -7.86 -7.38
N ILE A 91 -9.81 -6.62 -7.86
CA ILE A 91 -10.93 -5.83 -8.36
C ILE A 91 -10.61 -5.32 -9.75
N ASP A 92 -11.64 -4.98 -10.51
CA ASP A 92 -11.44 -4.28 -11.78
C ASP A 92 -11.47 -2.77 -11.54
N LEU A 93 -10.63 -2.05 -12.27
CA LEU A 93 -10.54 -0.58 -12.27
C LEU A 93 -10.40 -0.08 -13.72
N THR A 94 -10.68 1.20 -13.94
CA THR A 94 -10.42 1.85 -15.25
C THR A 94 -9.30 2.87 -15.10
N LEU A 95 -8.30 2.80 -15.99
CA LEU A 95 -7.22 3.77 -16.05
C LEU A 95 -7.51 4.83 -17.11
N GLU A 96 -7.54 6.10 -16.70
CA GLU A 96 -7.67 7.27 -17.58
C GLU A 96 -8.81 7.17 -18.61
N GLY A 97 -9.93 6.57 -18.21
CA GLY A 97 -11.14 6.39 -19.04
C GLY A 97 -10.98 5.45 -20.25
N ARG A 98 -9.86 4.74 -20.38
CA ARG A 98 -9.54 3.94 -21.58
C ARG A 98 -9.70 2.44 -21.36
N GLN A 99 -9.02 1.91 -20.35
CA GLN A 99 -8.87 0.47 -20.19
C GLN A 99 -9.33 0.02 -18.82
N ARG A 100 -10.29 -0.91 -18.82
CA ARG A 100 -10.62 -1.72 -17.66
C ARG A 100 -9.53 -2.78 -17.49
N VAL A 101 -8.92 -2.81 -16.32
CA VAL A 101 -7.83 -3.72 -15.97
C VAL A 101 -8.10 -4.29 -14.59
N ARG A 102 -7.62 -5.50 -14.36
CA ARG A 102 -7.70 -6.15 -13.07
C ARG A 102 -6.48 -5.79 -12.23
N ALA A 103 -6.70 -5.52 -10.96
CA ALA A 103 -5.64 -5.20 -10.02
C ALA A 103 -5.80 -6.02 -8.74
N LEU A 104 -4.67 -6.45 -8.18
CA LEU A 104 -4.62 -7.09 -6.87
C LEU A 104 -4.93 -6.06 -5.78
N LEU A 105 -5.64 -6.50 -4.75
CA LEU A 105 -5.77 -5.76 -3.51
C LEU A 105 -4.63 -6.18 -2.58
N ASP A 106 -3.73 -5.25 -2.30
CA ASP A 106 -2.58 -5.45 -1.43
C ASP A 106 -2.62 -4.46 -0.26
N LEU A 107 -3.36 -4.84 0.78
CA LEU A 107 -3.46 -4.05 2.01
C LEU A 107 -2.12 -3.94 2.76
N GLY A 108 -1.09 -4.69 2.36
CA GLY A 108 0.26 -4.59 2.91
C GLY A 108 1.14 -3.55 2.21
N SER A 109 0.68 -2.97 1.10
CA SER A 109 1.43 -1.96 0.35
C SER A 109 1.05 -0.54 0.77
N ASP A 110 2.07 0.28 1.04
CA ASP A 110 2.00 1.72 1.29
C ASP A 110 2.08 2.58 0.01
N THR A 111 2.11 1.93 -1.16
CA THR A 111 2.12 2.60 -2.45
C THR A 111 0.71 2.55 -3.05
N PRO A 112 0.08 3.68 -3.44
CA PRO A 112 -1.30 3.67 -3.92
C PRO A 112 -1.54 2.70 -5.09
N ILE A 113 -0.66 2.74 -6.10
CA ILE A 113 -0.67 1.81 -7.22
C ILE A 113 0.76 1.39 -7.54
N THR A 114 0.99 0.08 -7.62
CA THR A 114 2.19 -0.49 -8.22
C THR A 114 1.82 -1.19 -9.52
N VAL A 115 2.56 -0.96 -10.59
CA VAL A 115 2.32 -1.52 -11.92
C VAL A 115 3.56 -2.20 -12.48
N ALA A 116 3.38 -3.26 -13.27
CA ALA A 116 4.47 -3.83 -14.05
C ALA A 116 5.00 -2.78 -15.06
N ALA A 117 6.32 -2.56 -15.09
CA ALA A 117 6.93 -1.55 -15.96
C ALA A 117 6.66 -1.82 -17.45
N ASP A 118 6.70 -3.09 -17.88
CA ASP A 118 6.40 -3.47 -19.27
C ASP A 118 4.94 -3.17 -19.63
N TYR A 119 3.99 -3.49 -18.73
CA TYR A 119 2.59 -3.13 -18.93
C TYR A 119 2.42 -1.60 -19.06
N ALA A 120 3.10 -0.82 -18.20
CA ALA A 120 3.03 0.64 -18.25
C ALA A 120 3.59 1.20 -19.57
N ARG A 121 4.66 0.61 -20.13
CA ARG A 121 5.22 0.99 -21.43
C ARG A 121 4.29 0.62 -22.57
N GLU A 122 3.84 -0.63 -22.62
CA GLU A 122 2.97 -1.17 -23.66
C GLU A 122 1.66 -0.38 -23.81
N HIS A 123 1.11 0.10 -22.69
CA HIS A 123 -0.12 0.87 -22.66
C HIS A 123 0.10 2.39 -22.66
N GLY A 124 1.35 2.84 -22.85
CA GLY A 124 1.70 4.26 -22.94
C GLY A 124 1.46 5.05 -21.66
N LEU A 125 1.39 4.39 -20.50
CA LEU A 125 1.13 5.05 -19.21
C LEU A 125 2.29 5.97 -18.80
N LEU A 126 3.49 5.79 -19.35
CA LEU A 126 4.65 6.64 -19.07
C LEU A 126 4.80 7.84 -20.02
N TYR A 127 4.00 7.89 -21.09
CA TYR A 127 4.16 8.86 -22.17
C TYR A 127 3.75 10.29 -21.73
N GLU A 128 4.60 11.28 -22.04
CA GLU A 128 4.39 12.71 -21.71
C GLU A 128 4.12 12.98 -20.21
N ARG A 129 4.82 12.26 -19.33
CA ARG A 129 4.73 12.46 -17.87
C ARG A 129 6.04 12.87 -17.25
N ILE A 130 5.94 13.64 -16.16
CA ILE A 130 7.03 13.81 -15.21
C ILE A 130 7.25 12.48 -14.51
N GLN A 131 8.49 12.01 -14.52
CA GLN A 131 8.91 10.77 -13.89
C GLN A 131 10.00 11.04 -12.86
N SER A 132 10.04 10.21 -11.82
CA SER A 132 11.14 10.16 -10.85
C SER A 132 11.53 8.70 -10.58
N SER A 133 12.61 8.49 -9.84
CA SER A 133 13.20 7.17 -9.64
C SER A 133 13.24 6.74 -8.16
N PRO A 134 12.12 6.68 -7.42
CA PRO A 134 12.17 6.40 -5.99
C PRO A 134 12.65 4.97 -5.72
N VAL A 135 13.04 4.76 -4.45
CA VAL A 135 13.41 3.44 -3.95
C VAL A 135 12.31 2.93 -3.04
N SER A 136 11.81 1.73 -3.29
CA SER A 136 10.88 1.04 -2.40
C SER A 136 11.57 -0.12 -1.69
N ILE A 137 11.06 -0.44 -0.51
CA ILE A 137 11.60 -1.45 0.40
C ILE A 137 10.48 -2.44 0.69
N GLY A 138 10.74 -3.73 0.46
CA GLY A 138 9.78 -4.78 0.76
C GLY A 138 10.45 -6.11 1.10
N LEU A 139 9.65 -7.18 1.14
CA LEU A 139 10.13 -8.54 1.39
C LEU A 139 11.17 -9.01 0.35
N GLU A 140 11.11 -8.44 -0.85
CA GLU A 140 12.04 -8.73 -1.96
C GLU A 140 13.34 -7.92 -1.90
N GLY A 141 13.47 -7.02 -0.91
CA GLY A 141 14.63 -6.14 -0.74
C GLY A 141 14.37 -4.71 -1.22
N VAL A 142 15.44 -4.05 -1.63
CA VAL A 142 15.46 -2.65 -2.07
C VAL A 142 15.35 -2.59 -3.59
N LEU A 143 14.31 -1.95 -4.11
CA LEU A 143 14.04 -1.84 -5.55
C LEU A 143 14.00 -0.37 -5.98
N THR A 144 14.63 -0.04 -7.11
CA THR A 144 14.46 1.26 -7.76
C THR A 144 13.31 1.18 -8.74
N ASN A 145 12.37 2.11 -8.62
CA ASN A 145 11.12 2.12 -9.38
C ASN A 145 11.03 3.36 -10.27
N ILE A 146 10.09 3.37 -11.21
CA ILE A 146 9.70 4.57 -11.95
C ILE A 146 8.45 5.13 -11.27
N ALA A 147 8.51 6.31 -10.69
CA ALA A 147 7.32 6.98 -10.17
C ALA A 147 6.76 8.00 -11.14
N PHE A 148 5.44 8.00 -11.26
CA PHE A 148 4.67 8.96 -12.04
C PHE A 148 3.27 9.09 -11.41
N SER A 149 2.37 9.84 -12.05
CA SER A 149 0.97 9.89 -11.62
C SER A 149 0.03 9.69 -12.80
N LEU A 150 -1.01 8.90 -12.57
CA LEU A 150 -2.14 8.78 -13.48
C LEU A 150 -3.09 9.97 -13.26
N ARG A 151 -3.70 10.45 -14.34
CA ARG A 151 -4.63 11.58 -14.25
C ARG A 151 -5.90 11.17 -13.55
N THR A 152 -6.46 10.01 -13.93
CA THR A 152 -7.63 9.43 -13.28
C THR A 152 -7.51 7.91 -13.13
N VAL A 153 -8.03 7.42 -12.02
CA VAL A 153 -8.27 6.00 -11.77
C VAL A 153 -9.70 5.86 -11.27
N GLN A 154 -10.48 5.03 -11.95
CA GLN A 154 -11.86 4.76 -11.58
C GLN A 154 -11.97 3.41 -10.88
N ILE A 155 -12.57 3.40 -9.69
CA ILE A 155 -12.89 2.23 -8.90
C ILE A 155 -14.40 2.21 -8.66
N GLY A 156 -15.11 1.31 -9.35
CA GLY A 156 -16.57 1.33 -9.36
C GLY A 156 -17.10 2.66 -9.89
N GLU A 157 -17.86 3.37 -9.07
CA GLU A 157 -18.44 4.68 -9.41
C GLU A 157 -17.57 5.86 -8.98
N ILE A 158 -16.43 5.60 -8.34
CA ILE A 158 -15.54 6.63 -7.80
C ILE A 158 -14.38 6.88 -8.75
N GLU A 159 -14.17 8.14 -9.10
CA GLU A 159 -12.99 8.60 -9.83
C GLU A 159 -12.03 9.29 -8.85
N LEU A 160 -10.77 8.84 -8.86
CA LEU A 160 -9.65 9.42 -8.13
C LEU A 160 -8.78 10.19 -9.12
N HIS A 161 -8.22 11.32 -8.68
CA HIS A 161 -7.37 12.18 -9.51
C HIS A 161 -5.92 12.18 -9.02
N ASP A 162 -4.99 12.45 -9.95
CA ASP A 162 -3.56 12.63 -9.67
C ASP A 162 -2.93 11.47 -8.87
N VAL A 163 -3.34 10.24 -9.21
CA VAL A 163 -3.03 9.04 -8.44
C VAL A 163 -1.55 8.66 -8.60
N PRO A 164 -0.77 8.61 -7.51
CA PRO A 164 0.64 8.21 -7.55
C PRO A 164 0.80 6.74 -7.95
N VAL A 165 1.77 6.46 -8.80
CA VAL A 165 2.06 5.12 -9.33
C VAL A 165 3.54 4.83 -9.29
N HIS A 166 3.92 3.63 -8.85
CA HIS A 166 5.27 3.06 -9.04
C HIS A 166 5.24 1.96 -10.10
N ALA A 167 6.04 2.12 -11.16
CA ALA A 167 6.30 1.07 -12.13
C ALA A 167 7.54 0.28 -11.69
N VAL A 168 7.43 -1.04 -11.65
CA VAL A 168 8.49 -1.92 -11.17
C VAL A 168 8.88 -2.94 -12.24
N GLU A 169 10.18 -3.17 -12.35
CA GLU A 169 10.74 -4.18 -13.27
C GLU A 169 10.54 -5.59 -12.72
N ASN A 170 10.68 -6.60 -13.58
CA ASN A 170 10.66 -8.02 -13.20
C ASN A 170 9.37 -8.50 -12.48
N TRP A 171 8.23 -7.84 -12.71
CA TRP A 171 6.94 -8.20 -12.11
C TRP A 171 6.61 -9.69 -12.23
N LYS A 172 6.22 -10.32 -11.11
CA LYS A 172 5.93 -11.77 -11.02
C LYS A 172 4.49 -12.11 -10.65
N LEU A 173 3.66 -11.10 -10.39
CA LEU A 173 2.26 -11.33 -10.00
C LEU A 173 1.38 -11.49 -11.24
N ALA A 174 0.27 -12.22 -11.06
CA ALA A 174 -0.61 -12.60 -12.16
C ALA A 174 -1.30 -11.40 -12.82
N GLU A 175 -1.74 -10.44 -12.01
CA GLU A 175 -2.33 -9.19 -12.52
C GLU A 175 -1.23 -8.13 -12.64
N PRO A 176 -1.27 -7.25 -13.66
CA PRO A 176 -0.20 -6.29 -13.91
C PRO A 176 -0.16 -5.13 -12.91
N ILE A 177 -1.14 -5.05 -12.00
CA ILE A 177 -1.33 -3.94 -11.07
C ILE A 177 -1.61 -4.49 -9.67
N SER A 178 -1.03 -3.84 -8.66
CA SER A 178 -1.35 -4.00 -7.24
C SER A 178 -1.81 -2.65 -6.66
N LEU A 179 -2.86 -2.67 -5.84
CA LEU A 179 -3.42 -1.50 -5.17
C LEU A 179 -3.07 -1.54 -3.69
N GLY A 180 -2.34 -0.54 -3.24
CA GLY A 180 -2.04 -0.35 -1.83
C GLY A 180 -3.17 0.34 -1.08
N TRP A 181 -3.09 0.28 0.25
CA TRP A 181 -4.09 0.86 1.14
C TRP A 181 -4.27 2.40 0.98
N PRO A 182 -3.27 3.23 0.61
CA PRO A 182 -3.48 4.68 0.52
C PRO A 182 -4.53 5.09 -0.53
N LEU A 183 -4.79 4.23 -1.51
CA LEU A 183 -5.83 4.44 -2.52
C LEU A 183 -7.24 4.45 -1.91
N PHE A 184 -7.40 3.83 -0.75
CA PHE A 184 -8.67 3.67 -0.03
C PHE A 184 -8.80 4.62 1.17
N HIS A 185 -7.89 5.59 1.36
CA HIS A 185 -7.88 6.46 2.55
C HIS A 185 -9.17 7.28 2.74
N SER A 186 -9.91 7.55 1.66
CA SER A 186 -11.21 8.25 1.70
C SER A 186 -12.40 7.29 1.90
N PHE A 187 -12.15 6.03 2.21
CA PHE A 187 -13.14 4.96 2.26
C PHE A 187 -13.29 4.46 3.70
N HIS A 188 -14.51 4.15 4.10
CA HIS A 188 -14.78 3.21 5.18
C HIS A 188 -15.23 1.91 4.50
N MET A 189 -14.53 0.80 4.72
CA MET A 189 -14.72 -0.41 3.92
C MET A 189 -14.91 -1.66 4.74
N ILE A 190 -15.67 -2.62 4.19
CA ILE A 190 -15.74 -4.00 4.66
C ILE A 190 -15.24 -4.92 3.55
N LEU A 191 -14.09 -5.56 3.77
CA LEU A 191 -13.53 -6.60 2.93
C LEU A 191 -14.01 -7.97 3.41
N SER A 192 -14.71 -8.71 2.53
CA SER A 192 -15.13 -10.09 2.79
C SER A 192 -14.63 -11.01 1.69
N LEU A 193 -13.62 -11.82 1.99
CA LEU A 193 -13.14 -12.84 1.06
C LEU A 193 -14.16 -13.98 0.91
N GLY A 194 -14.92 -14.27 1.96
CA GLY A 194 -15.97 -15.28 1.94
C GLY A 194 -17.18 -14.90 1.10
N ARG A 195 -17.62 -13.64 1.16
CA ARG A 195 -18.71 -13.09 0.31
C ARG A 195 -18.20 -12.61 -1.05
N LYS A 196 -16.88 -12.57 -1.25
CA LYS A 196 -16.22 -12.06 -2.46
C LYS A 196 -16.66 -10.63 -2.77
N SER A 197 -16.67 -9.78 -1.76
CA SER A 197 -17.12 -8.41 -1.88
C SER A 197 -16.24 -7.45 -1.10
N LEU A 198 -16.03 -6.27 -1.68
CA LEU A 198 -15.58 -5.09 -0.98
C LEU A 198 -16.73 -4.09 -0.95
N GLN A 199 -17.29 -3.86 0.23
CA GLN A 199 -18.30 -2.81 0.44
C GLN A 199 -17.58 -1.53 0.89
N ALA A 200 -17.98 -0.38 0.37
CA ALA A 200 -17.35 0.90 0.70
C ALA A 200 -18.38 2.01 0.86
N ALA A 201 -18.17 2.84 1.87
CA ALA A 201 -18.75 4.17 2.02
C ALA A 201 -17.62 5.19 1.81
N VAL A 202 -17.91 6.31 1.16
CA VAL A 202 -16.90 7.28 0.74
C VAL A 202 -17.11 8.61 1.44
N ASP A 203 -16.04 9.13 2.05
CA ASP A 203 -16.01 10.51 2.47
C ASP A 203 -15.61 11.40 1.29
N ARG A 204 -16.58 12.17 0.79
CA ARG A 204 -16.40 13.04 -0.37
C ARG A 204 -15.47 14.24 -0.12
N HIS A 205 -15.29 14.65 1.14
CA HIS A 205 -14.35 15.73 1.46
C HIS A 205 -12.91 15.23 1.37
N ILE A 206 -12.66 14.02 1.90
CA ILE A 206 -11.35 13.37 1.82
C ILE A 206 -11.05 12.93 0.39
N LEU A 207 -12.05 12.41 -0.34
CA LEU A 207 -11.90 12.03 -1.75
C LEU A 207 -11.38 13.17 -2.63
N ALA A 208 -11.76 14.41 -2.34
CA ALA A 208 -11.31 15.59 -3.07
C ALA A 208 -9.89 16.05 -2.71
N SER A 209 -9.29 15.44 -1.69
CA SER A 209 -7.94 15.76 -1.22
C SER A 209 -6.88 15.03 -2.04
N GLU A 210 -5.68 15.61 -2.12
CA GLU A 210 -4.57 14.97 -2.83
C GLU A 210 -4.10 13.70 -2.11
N ILE A 211 -3.90 12.62 -2.88
CA ILE A 211 -3.21 11.43 -2.38
C ILE A 211 -1.75 11.81 -2.14
N GLN A 212 -1.24 11.51 -0.94
CA GLN A 212 0.14 11.82 -0.58
C GLN A 212 1.14 11.12 -1.52
N ARG A 213 2.20 11.85 -1.88
CA ARG A 213 3.30 11.37 -2.71
C ARG A 213 4.59 12.12 -2.37
N ASP A 214 5.73 11.47 -2.57
CA ASP A 214 7.02 12.16 -2.55
C ASP A 214 7.09 13.19 -3.69
N ARG A 215 7.45 14.42 -3.35
CA ARG A 215 7.64 15.54 -4.29
C ARG A 215 9.07 16.03 -4.34
N LEU A 216 9.93 15.57 -3.44
CA LEU A 216 11.32 15.98 -3.33
C LEU A 216 12.25 15.00 -4.05
N GLY A 217 11.80 13.76 -4.29
CA GLY A 217 12.60 12.70 -4.91
C GLY A 217 13.67 12.21 -3.94
N ILE A 218 13.28 11.91 -2.71
CA ILE A 218 14.15 11.46 -1.63
C ILE A 218 13.54 10.23 -0.96
N SER A 219 14.40 9.30 -0.59
CA SER A 219 14.04 8.22 0.31
C SER A 219 15.12 8.13 1.38
N GLY A 220 14.72 7.84 2.61
CA GLY A 220 15.68 7.81 3.70
C GLY A 220 15.13 7.17 4.94
N ARG A 221 15.91 7.29 6.00
CA ARG A 221 15.54 6.81 7.32
C ARG A 221 15.76 7.90 8.35
N ARG A 222 14.99 7.83 9.42
CA ARG A 222 15.23 8.64 10.60
C ARG A 222 16.24 7.93 11.51
N GLU A 223 17.33 8.59 11.80
CA GLU A 223 18.19 8.31 12.95
C GLU A 223 17.87 9.34 14.05
N GLU A 224 18.17 9.06 15.32
CA GLU A 224 17.55 9.75 16.48
C GLU A 224 17.32 11.27 16.36
N LYS A 225 18.29 12.01 15.78
CA LYS A 225 18.25 13.48 15.62
C LYS A 225 18.54 13.94 14.18
N LYS A 226 18.41 13.05 13.20
CA LYS A 226 18.70 13.38 11.79
C LYS A 226 17.95 12.47 10.82
N LEU A 227 17.67 12.99 9.64
CA LEU A 227 17.22 12.19 8.50
C LEU A 227 18.44 11.87 7.64
N VAL A 228 18.67 10.60 7.33
CA VAL A 228 19.76 10.17 6.44
C VAL A 228 19.14 9.69 5.15
N PHE A 229 19.54 10.29 4.02
CA PHE A 229 19.01 9.93 2.71
C PHE A 229 19.73 8.71 2.16
N SER A 230 18.98 7.64 1.92
CA SER A 230 19.46 6.43 1.24
C SER A 230 19.33 6.57 -0.28
N HIS A 231 18.44 7.44 -0.76
CA HIS A 231 18.27 7.73 -2.17
C HIS A 231 17.93 9.21 -2.40
N VAL A 232 18.48 9.78 -3.47
CA VAL A 232 18.08 11.08 -4.02
C VAL A 232 17.97 10.94 -5.54
N ALA A 233 16.76 11.10 -6.07
CA ALA A 233 16.48 10.91 -7.49
C ALA A 233 17.20 11.97 -8.33
N GLN A 234 17.90 11.55 -9.38
CA GLN A 234 18.64 12.49 -10.22
C GLN A 234 17.70 13.49 -10.89
N GLY A 235 18.06 14.79 -10.84
CA GLY A 235 17.24 15.86 -11.40
C GLY A 235 16.00 16.23 -10.58
N SER A 236 15.75 15.57 -9.44
CA SER A 236 14.66 15.92 -8.52
C SER A 236 14.87 17.30 -7.86
N PRO A 237 13.83 17.90 -7.25
CA PRO A 237 13.97 19.13 -6.47
C PRO A 237 15.06 19.02 -5.39
N ALA A 238 15.17 17.89 -4.69
CA ALA A 238 16.22 17.67 -3.70
C ALA A 238 17.61 17.64 -4.33
N TRP A 239 17.77 16.93 -5.46
CA TRP A 239 19.05 16.87 -6.18
C TRP A 239 19.48 18.25 -6.68
N GLN A 240 18.55 19.03 -7.22
CA GLN A 240 18.80 20.40 -7.69
C GLN A 240 19.15 21.35 -6.54
N ALA A 241 18.53 21.15 -5.37
CA ALA A 241 18.88 21.88 -4.14
C ALA A 241 20.25 21.47 -3.55
N GLY A 242 20.92 20.47 -4.12
CA GLY A 242 22.26 20.04 -3.73
C GLY A 242 22.29 18.81 -2.81
N LEU A 243 21.14 18.24 -2.44
CA LEU A 243 21.09 17.04 -1.61
C LEU A 243 21.63 15.82 -2.36
N ARG A 244 22.37 14.96 -1.66
CA ARG A 244 23.00 13.75 -2.16
C ARG A 244 22.72 12.58 -1.22
N VAL A 245 22.94 11.37 -1.75
CA VAL A 245 22.90 10.14 -0.94
C VAL A 245 23.89 10.26 0.20
N ASN A 246 23.50 9.79 1.38
CA ASN A 246 24.20 9.90 2.67
C ASN A 246 24.24 11.30 3.30
N ASP A 247 23.65 12.32 2.67
CA ASP A 247 23.44 13.58 3.36
C ASP A 247 22.55 13.37 4.59
N ALA A 248 22.84 14.16 5.63
CA ALA A 248 22.12 14.13 6.89
C ALA A 248 21.44 15.48 7.14
N VAL A 249 20.11 15.47 7.22
CA VAL A 249 19.33 16.65 7.62
C VAL A 249 19.13 16.61 9.13
N VAL A 250 19.70 17.60 9.83
CA VAL A 250 19.58 17.74 11.29
C VAL A 250 18.46 18.72 11.72
N SER A 251 18.00 19.55 10.79
CA SER A 251 16.91 20.50 11.01
C SER A 251 16.22 20.90 9.70
N VAL A 252 14.91 21.18 9.76
CA VAL A 252 14.12 21.74 8.66
C VAL A 252 13.47 23.03 9.18
N ASP A 253 13.59 24.13 8.44
CA ASP A 253 13.07 25.45 8.83
C ASP A 253 13.45 25.88 10.26
N GLY A 254 14.71 25.60 10.65
CA GLY A 254 15.23 25.89 11.98
C GLY A 254 14.71 24.97 13.10
N ARG A 255 13.83 24.00 12.79
CA ARG A 255 13.34 23.01 13.74
C ARG A 255 14.20 21.76 13.67
N SER A 256 14.81 21.38 14.79
CA SER A 256 15.62 20.15 14.87
C SER A 256 14.76 18.91 14.60
N ILE A 257 15.35 17.95 13.90
CA ILE A 257 14.75 16.63 13.71
C ILE A 257 14.65 15.93 15.07
N SER A 258 13.45 15.46 15.40
CA SER A 258 13.16 14.71 16.61
C SER A 258 12.76 13.27 16.28
N ARG A 259 12.64 12.44 17.31
CA ARG A 259 12.13 11.05 17.17
C ARG A 259 10.74 10.94 16.57
N ASN A 260 9.95 12.02 16.55
CA ASN A 260 8.59 12.03 16.00
C ASN A 260 8.52 12.76 14.65
N TYR A 261 9.66 13.20 14.10
CA TYR A 261 9.68 13.84 12.79
C TYR A 261 9.33 12.82 11.70
N PRO A 262 8.47 13.13 10.72
CA PRO A 262 8.10 12.22 9.63
C PRO A 262 9.32 11.69 8.86
N ILE A 263 9.27 10.42 8.46
CA ILE A 263 10.32 9.84 7.62
C ILE A 263 10.10 10.35 6.18
N PRO A 264 11.15 10.79 5.48
CA PRO A 264 11.05 11.20 4.08
C PRO A 264 10.96 9.98 3.16
N GLY A 265 9.96 10.00 2.29
CA GLY A 265 9.53 8.89 1.44
C GLY A 265 8.03 8.69 1.60
#